data_AF-A0A1Q6VW47-F1
#
_entry.id   AF-A0A1Q6VW47-F1
#
_cell.length_a   1.000
_cell.length_b   1.000
_cell.length_c   1.000
_cell.angle_alpha   90.00
_cell.angle_beta   90.00
_cell.angle_gamma   90.00
#
_symmetry.space_group_name_H-M   'P 1'
#
loop_
_entity.id
_entity.type
_entity.pdbx_description
1 polymer ?
#
loop_
_entity_poly.entity_id
_entity_poly.type
_entity_poly.pdbx_seq_one_letter_code
_entity_poly.pdbx_strand_id
1 'polypeptide(L)'
;MVALCRKKLEEQGFKVLQASESPEALETCSRHSGPIHLLLTDLLLPPKRLQLAAGPSKFPRMHGVELMRRVVKMRPDIRVLLMSAHSDDVLKGYGIKRKEHWPFLRKPFNPDTLVRVVREVMAGPPIAPEVKGKGGSGEEEEEKKKKPDWYG
;
A
#
# COMPACT_ATOMS: atom_id res chain seq x y z
N MET A 1 12.84 6.48 12.68
CA MET A 1 11.82 5.40 12.84
C MET A 1 12.15 4.17 11.98
N VAL A 2 12.30 4.29 10.65
CA VAL A 2 12.63 3.15 9.76
C VAL A 2 13.90 2.38 10.19
N ALA A 3 14.97 3.10 10.57
CA ALA A 3 16.22 2.48 11.05
C ALA A 3 16.07 1.67 12.35
N LEU A 4 15.19 2.10 13.27
CA LEU A 4 14.92 1.39 14.52
C LEU A 4 14.09 0.12 14.26
N CYS A 5 13.12 0.21 13.35
CA CYS A 5 12.33 -0.95 12.93
C CYS A 5 13.23 -2.01 12.29
N ARG A 6 14.13 -1.60 11.37
CA ARG A 6 15.11 -2.51 10.75
C ARG A 6 15.95 -3.22 11.80
N LYS A 7 16.64 -2.48 12.66
CA LYS A 7 17.55 -3.04 13.66
C LYS A 7 16.83 -4.06 14.54
N LYS A 8 15.64 -3.71 15.06
CA LYS A 8 14.87 -4.63 15.91
C LYS A 8 14.43 -5.89 15.17
N LEU A 9 14.04 -5.79 13.90
CA LEU A 9 13.65 -6.96 13.11
C LEU A 9 14.85 -7.86 12.78
N GLU A 10 16.00 -7.27 12.44
CA GLU A 10 17.24 -8.03 12.21
C GLU A 10 17.69 -8.78 13.48
N GLU A 11 17.59 -8.14 14.66
CA GLU A 11 17.85 -8.78 15.97
C GLU A 11 16.94 -9.99 16.25
N GLN A 12 15.79 -10.07 15.60
CA GLN A 12 14.84 -11.19 15.72
C GLN A 12 15.03 -12.24 14.62
N GLY A 13 16.10 -12.14 13.81
CA GLY A 13 16.43 -13.09 12.76
C GLY A 13 15.74 -12.82 11.42
N PHE A 14 15.03 -11.70 11.26
CA PHE A 14 14.44 -11.33 9.97
C PHE A 14 15.50 -10.78 9.02
N LYS A 15 15.47 -11.22 7.76
CA LYS A 15 16.21 -10.57 6.68
C LYS A 15 15.43 -9.35 6.20
N VAL A 16 15.99 -8.15 6.38
CA VAL A 16 15.32 -6.90 6.01
C VAL A 16 15.90 -6.33 4.71
N LEU A 17 15.03 -6.12 3.73
CA LEU A 17 15.35 -5.36 2.52
C LEU A 17 14.79 -3.94 2.67
N GLN A 18 15.67 -2.97 2.93
CA GLN A 18 15.25 -1.60 3.17
C GLN A 18 15.04 -0.83 1.86
N ALA A 19 14.00 0.00 1.84
CA ALA A 19 13.81 1.04 0.83
C ALA A 19 13.39 2.34 1.52
N SER A 20 13.93 3.45 1.05
CA SER A 20 13.67 4.80 1.58
C SER A 20 12.46 5.46 0.93
N GLU A 21 12.02 4.94 -0.22
CA GLU A 21 10.92 5.50 -1.01
C GLU A 21 10.16 4.43 -1.81
N SER A 22 8.96 4.76 -2.27
CA SER A 22 8.11 3.82 -3.00
C SER A 22 8.71 3.31 -4.32
N PRO A 23 9.39 4.13 -5.16
CA PRO A 23 10.05 3.62 -6.35
C PRO A 23 11.17 2.62 -6.03
N GLU A 24 11.99 2.90 -5.03
CA GLU A 24 13.06 2.01 -4.55
C GLU A 24 12.48 0.69 -4.01
N ALA A 25 11.36 0.74 -3.27
CA ALA A 25 10.69 -0.45 -2.78
C ALA A 25 10.20 -1.34 -3.94
N LEU A 26 9.65 -0.74 -5.00
CA LEU A 26 9.23 -1.46 -6.20
C LEU A 26 10.43 -2.01 -6.99
N GLU A 27 11.53 -1.27 -7.09
CA GLU A 27 12.77 -1.73 -7.73
C GLU A 27 13.34 -2.95 -7.00
N THR A 28 13.48 -2.86 -5.68
CA THR A 28 13.89 -3.97 -4.80
C THR A 28 12.96 -5.15 -4.96
N CYS A 29 11.64 -4.90 -5.05
CA CYS A 29 10.69 -5.96 -5.31
C CYS A 29 10.83 -6.60 -6.69
N SER A 30 11.19 -5.83 -7.72
CA SER A 30 11.38 -6.38 -9.07
C SER A 30 12.70 -7.16 -9.22
N ARG A 31 13.77 -6.73 -8.54
CA ARG A 31 15.12 -7.29 -8.71
C ARG A 31 15.43 -8.45 -7.78
N HIS A 32 14.83 -8.49 -6.59
CA HIS A 32 15.12 -9.54 -5.64
C HIS A 32 14.49 -10.88 -6.11
N SER A 33 15.34 -11.84 -6.44
CA SER A 33 14.96 -13.16 -6.97
C SER A 33 14.37 -14.12 -5.93
N GLY A 34 14.58 -13.86 -4.64
CA GLY A 34 14.05 -14.67 -3.56
C GLY A 34 12.63 -14.28 -3.12
N PRO A 35 12.03 -15.08 -2.22
CA PRO A 35 10.75 -14.73 -1.62
C PRO A 35 10.90 -13.48 -0.75
N ILE A 36 9.95 -12.55 -0.87
CA ILE A 36 9.70 -11.53 0.15
C ILE A 36 8.39 -11.92 0.83
N HIS A 37 8.46 -12.21 2.12
CA HIS A 37 7.32 -12.75 2.86
C HIS A 37 6.37 -11.68 3.40
N LEU A 38 6.89 -10.46 3.64
CA LEU A 38 6.17 -9.35 4.24
C LEU A 38 6.64 -8.02 3.66
N LEU A 39 5.68 -7.18 3.28
CA LEU A 39 5.88 -5.74 3.10
C LEU A 39 5.47 -5.00 4.37
N LEU A 40 6.39 -4.24 4.94
CA LEU A 40 6.12 -3.27 6.01
C LEU A 40 6.24 -1.86 5.44
N THR A 41 5.18 -1.05 5.46
CA THR A 41 5.22 0.29 4.84
C THR A 41 4.37 1.34 5.57
N ASP A 42 4.80 2.60 5.52
CA ASP A 42 4.03 3.75 6.00
C ASP A 42 2.92 4.10 5.00
N LEU A 43 1.75 4.51 5.49
CA LEU A 43 0.66 4.95 4.63
C LEU A 43 0.99 6.28 3.97
N LEU A 44 1.51 7.22 4.75
CA LEU A 44 1.91 8.52 4.24
C LEU A 44 3.39 8.50 3.85
N LEU A 45 3.64 8.26 2.56
CA LEU A 45 4.96 8.42 1.96
C LEU A 45 4.99 9.74 1.18
N PRO A 46 5.43 10.86 1.79
CA PRO A 46 5.38 12.15 1.14
C PRO A 46 6.30 12.17 -0.10
N PRO A 47 5.86 12.75 -1.23
CA PRO A 47 6.75 12.99 -2.35
C PRO A 47 7.84 13.96 -1.90
N LYS A 48 9.12 13.56 -2.01
CA LYS A 48 10.24 14.46 -1.71
C LYS A 48 10.21 15.61 -2.70
N ARG A 49 9.93 16.82 -2.18
CA ARG A 49 9.64 18.04 -2.96
C ARG A 49 10.84 18.60 -3.73
N LEU A 50 12.06 18.22 -3.35
CA LEU A 50 13.29 18.54 -4.04
C LEU A 50 14.15 17.28 -4.12
N GLN A 51 14.11 16.58 -5.26
CA GLN A 51 15.21 15.72 -5.67
C GLN A 51 15.50 16.05 -7.12
N LEU A 52 16.33 17.08 -7.31
CA LEU A 52 17.11 17.27 -8.55
C LEU A 52 18.04 16.07 -8.84
N ALA A 53 18.20 15.16 -7.87
CA ALA A 53 19.19 14.10 -7.87
C ALA A 53 18.64 12.66 -8.05
N ALA A 54 17.33 12.47 -8.16
CA ALA A 54 16.82 11.17 -8.56
C ALA A 54 16.68 11.18 -10.08
N GLY A 55 17.63 10.54 -10.78
CA GLY A 55 17.47 10.21 -12.19
C GLY A 55 16.14 9.45 -12.43
N PRO A 56 15.77 9.23 -13.69
CA PRO A 56 14.48 8.62 -14.00
C PRO A 56 14.34 7.26 -13.32
N SER A 57 13.41 7.15 -12.36
CA SER A 57 12.95 5.85 -11.86
C SER A 57 11.82 5.36 -12.75
N LYS A 58 11.87 4.07 -13.14
CA LYS A 58 10.79 3.43 -13.92
C LYS A 58 9.48 3.34 -13.14
N PHE A 59 9.54 3.50 -11.82
CA PHE A 59 8.38 3.44 -10.95
C PHE A 59 7.97 4.84 -10.45
N PRO A 60 6.67 5.17 -10.47
CA PRO A 60 6.20 6.46 -9.97
C PRO A 60 6.29 6.54 -8.44
N ARG A 61 6.32 7.76 -7.90
CA ARG A 61 6.18 7.97 -6.45
C ARG A 61 4.71 7.80 -6.05
N MET A 62 4.48 7.16 -4.91
CA MET A 62 3.13 6.89 -4.38
C MET A 62 3.12 6.70 -2.87
N HIS A 63 1.93 6.84 -2.27
CA HIS A 63 1.63 6.53 -0.88
C HIS A 63 1.52 5.01 -0.62
N GLY A 64 1.55 4.60 0.66
CA GLY A 64 1.70 3.21 1.08
C GLY A 64 0.63 2.26 0.57
N VAL A 65 -0.63 2.70 0.48
CA VAL A 65 -1.74 1.88 -0.06
C VAL A 65 -1.49 1.51 -1.52
N GLU A 66 -1.03 2.46 -2.30
CA GLU A 66 -0.82 2.26 -3.73
C GLU A 66 0.48 1.48 -4.00
N LEU A 67 1.49 1.67 -3.15
CA LEU A 67 2.69 0.82 -3.12
C LEU A 67 2.32 -0.63 -2.82
N MET A 68 1.53 -0.86 -1.76
CA MET A 68 1.02 -2.18 -1.39
C MET A 68 0.34 -2.86 -2.58
N ARG A 69 -0.62 -2.18 -3.23
CA ARG A 69 -1.35 -2.74 -4.37
C ARG A 69 -0.43 -3.18 -5.51
N ARG A 70 0.60 -2.40 -5.83
CA ARG A 70 1.59 -2.78 -6.85
C ARG A 70 2.44 -3.97 -6.41
N VAL A 71 2.92 -3.97 -5.17
CA VAL A 71 3.74 -5.06 -4.63
C VAL A 71 2.98 -6.38 -4.58
N VAL A 72 1.71 -6.37 -4.15
CA VAL A 72 0.87 -7.58 -4.10
C VAL A 72 0.63 -8.16 -5.51
N LYS A 73 0.47 -7.31 -6.53
CA LYS A 73 0.40 -7.76 -7.92
C LYS A 73 1.71 -8.38 -8.42
N MET A 74 2.85 -7.84 -7.99
CA MET A 74 4.18 -8.36 -8.35
C MET A 74 4.52 -9.63 -7.57
N ARG A 75 4.04 -9.76 -6.34
CA ARG A 75 4.30 -10.88 -5.42
C ARG A 75 3.00 -11.32 -4.75
N PRO A 76 2.24 -12.23 -5.37
CA PRO A 76 0.93 -12.66 -4.86
C PRO A 76 0.98 -13.31 -3.46
N ASP A 77 2.09 -13.96 -3.10
CA ASP A 77 2.25 -14.64 -1.81
C ASP A 77 2.72 -13.72 -0.67
N ILE A 78 2.81 -12.41 -0.92
CA ILE A 78 3.28 -11.46 0.08
C ILE A 78 2.19 -11.13 1.11
N ARG A 79 2.59 -10.99 2.37
CA ARG A 79 1.77 -10.38 3.41
C ARG A 79 2.08 -8.90 3.54
N VAL A 80 1.18 -8.12 4.13
CA VAL A 80 1.37 -6.68 4.26
C VAL A 80 1.02 -6.21 5.66
N LEU A 81 1.89 -5.37 6.24
CA LEU A 81 1.62 -4.59 7.44
C LEU A 81 1.77 -3.10 7.13
N LEU A 82 0.66 -2.37 7.27
CA LEU A 82 0.62 -0.92 7.05
C LEU A 82 0.88 -0.18 8.36
N MET A 83 1.55 0.97 8.32
CA MET A 83 1.81 1.81 9.49
C MET A 83 1.37 3.24 9.26
N SER A 84 0.88 3.94 10.28
CA SER A 84 0.64 5.39 10.19
C SER A 84 0.57 6.03 11.57
N ALA A 85 1.01 7.29 11.65
CA ALA A 85 0.84 8.15 12.83
C ALA A 85 -0.40 9.05 12.67
N HIS A 86 -0.82 9.28 11.43
CA HIS A 86 -1.89 10.19 11.07
C HIS A 86 -3.26 9.51 11.19
N SER A 87 -4.24 10.23 11.73
CA SER A 87 -5.64 9.77 11.77
C SER A 87 -6.17 9.51 10.36
N ASP A 88 -7.26 8.74 10.28
CA ASP A 88 -7.85 8.41 8.99
C ASP A 88 -8.35 9.67 8.26
N ASP A 89 -8.78 10.70 8.98
CA ASP A 89 -9.19 11.97 8.37
C ASP A 89 -8.03 12.76 7.76
N VAL A 90 -6.87 12.77 8.41
CA VAL A 90 -5.65 13.34 7.83
C VAL A 90 -5.25 12.55 6.57
N LEU A 91 -5.30 11.21 6.63
CA LEU A 91 -4.98 10.35 5.48
C LEU A 91 -5.96 10.58 4.31
N LYS A 92 -7.25 10.75 4.58
CA LYS A 92 -8.27 11.11 3.57
C LYS A 92 -7.94 12.41 2.87
N GLY A 93 -7.40 13.40 3.59
CA GLY A 93 -6.92 14.67 3.01
C GLY A 93 -5.81 14.50 1.97
N TYR A 94 -5.03 13.42 2.06
CA TYR A 94 -4.02 13.03 1.06
C TYR A 94 -4.55 12.00 0.03
N GLY A 95 -5.86 11.76 -0.02
CA GLY A 95 -6.48 10.77 -0.90
C GLY A 95 -6.20 9.31 -0.50
N ILE A 96 -5.66 9.07 0.70
CA ILE A 96 -5.32 7.73 1.18
C ILE A 96 -6.53 7.12 1.87
N LYS A 97 -7.08 6.05 1.27
CA LYS A 97 -8.18 5.27 1.85
C LYS A 97 -7.68 3.87 2.21
N ARG A 98 -7.68 3.54 3.50
CA ARG A 98 -7.33 2.22 4.02
C ARG A 98 -8.61 1.41 4.23
N LYS A 99 -8.57 0.10 3.96
CA LYS A 99 -9.64 -0.81 4.37
C LYS A 99 -9.45 -1.23 5.83
N GLU A 100 -10.55 -1.35 6.56
CA GLU A 100 -10.53 -1.66 7.99
C GLU A 100 -9.82 -2.98 8.30
N HIS A 101 -10.06 -4.01 7.48
CA HIS A 101 -9.49 -5.35 7.63
C HIS A 101 -8.02 -5.48 7.22
N TRP A 102 -7.38 -4.44 6.67
CA TRP A 102 -5.95 -4.52 6.34
C TRP A 102 -5.10 -4.45 7.60
N PRO A 103 -4.11 -5.37 7.77
CA PRO A 103 -3.23 -5.34 8.93
C PRO A 103 -2.55 -3.99 9.07
N PHE A 104 -2.68 -3.39 10.25
CA PHE A 104 -2.28 -2.02 10.50
C PHE A 104 -1.65 -1.86 11.90
N LEU A 105 -0.57 -1.09 11.97
CA LEU A 105 0.11 -0.73 13.21
C LEU A 105 0.14 0.80 13.36
N ARG A 106 -0.59 1.30 14.36
CA ARG A 106 -0.62 2.72 14.73
C ARG A 106 0.72 3.13 15.34
N LYS A 107 1.26 4.26 14.89
CA LYS A 107 2.40 4.94 15.51
C LYS A 107 1.92 5.98 16.53
N PRO A 108 2.66 6.19 17.63
CA PRO A 108 3.87 5.47 18.02
C PRO A 108 3.59 4.04 18.51
N PHE A 109 4.60 3.17 18.44
CA PHE A 109 4.59 1.81 18.98
C PHE A 109 5.95 1.49 19.59
N ASN A 110 5.99 0.55 20.54
CA ASN A 110 7.27 0.06 21.06
C ASN A 110 7.85 -1.05 20.15
N PRO A 111 9.18 -1.30 20.21
CA PRO A 111 9.84 -2.27 19.33
C PRO A 111 9.29 -3.70 19.45
N ASP A 112 8.89 -4.14 20.64
CA ASP A 112 8.37 -5.50 20.85
C ASP A 112 6.98 -5.68 20.22
N THR A 113 6.17 -4.62 20.22
CA THR A 113 4.86 -4.60 19.53
C THR A 113 5.06 -4.78 18.02
N LEU A 114 6.06 -4.13 17.43
CA LEU A 114 6.40 -4.32 16.02
C LEU A 114 6.69 -5.79 15.73
N VAL A 115 7.56 -6.43 16.52
CA VAL A 115 7.95 -7.83 16.33
C VAL A 115 6.75 -8.76 16.47
N ARG A 116 5.92 -8.56 17.50
CA ARG A 116 4.71 -9.36 17.73
C ARG A 116 3.77 -9.29 16.52
N VAL A 117 3.41 -8.08 16.09
CA VAL A 117 2.48 -7.89 14.97
C VAL A 117 3.06 -8.41 13.66
N VAL A 118 4.37 -8.25 13.44
CA VAL A 118 5.06 -8.85 12.27
C VAL A 118 4.91 -10.37 12.27
N ARG A 119 5.11 -11.03 13.43
CA ARG A 119 4.95 -12.49 13.55
C ARG A 119 3.50 -12.93 13.34
N GLU A 120 2.54 -12.21 13.91
CA GLU A 120 1.10 -12.47 13.72
C GLU A 120 0.72 -12.39 12.24
N VAL A 121 1.14 -11.32 11.55
CA VAL A 121 0.89 -11.16 10.11
C VAL A 121 1.57 -12.26 9.31
N MET A 122 2.81 -12.63 9.64
CA MET A 122 3.56 -13.72 9.00
C MET A 122 2.91 -15.09 9.18
N ALA A 123 2.17 -15.32 10.26
CA ALA A 123 1.42 -16.55 10.49
C ALA A 123 0.07 -16.59 9.73
N GLY A 124 -0.45 -15.43 9.34
CA GLY A 124 -1.68 -15.31 8.56
C GLY A 124 -1.51 -15.59 7.06
N PRO A 125 -2.62 -15.65 6.30
CA PRO A 125 -2.56 -15.83 4.85
C PRO A 125 -2.00 -14.58 4.15
N PRO A 126 -1.46 -14.72 2.91
CA PRO A 126 -1.16 -13.59 2.04
C PRO A 126 -2.36 -12.67 1.83
N ILE A 127 -2.11 -11.40 1.55
CA ILE A 127 -3.19 -10.48 1.18
C ILE A 127 -3.61 -10.79 -0.26
N ALA A 128 -4.89 -11.04 -0.49
CA ALA A 128 -5.38 -11.30 -1.83
C ALA A 128 -5.18 -10.05 -2.72
N PRO A 129 -4.71 -10.20 -3.97
CA PRO A 129 -4.72 -9.09 -4.92
C PRO A 129 -6.15 -8.61 -5.11
N GLU A 130 -6.38 -7.31 -4.97
CA GLU A 130 -7.65 -6.71 -5.34
C GLU A 130 -7.82 -6.86 -6.85
N VAL A 131 -8.55 -7.89 -7.28
CA VAL A 131 -9.05 -7.99 -8.64
C VAL A 131 -10.00 -6.80 -8.82
N LYS A 132 -9.64 -5.86 -9.70
CA LYS A 132 -10.61 -4.84 -10.13
C LYS A 132 -11.81 -5.61 -10.69
N GLY A 133 -12.93 -5.59 -9.98
CA GLY A 133 -14.22 -5.92 -10.56
C GLY A 133 -14.40 -5.08 -11.83
N LYS A 134 -14.97 -5.70 -12.87
CA LYS A 134 -15.40 -5.00 -14.09
C LYS A 134 -16.13 -3.71 -13.73
N GLY A 135 -15.90 -2.66 -14.51
CA GLY A 135 -16.36 -1.30 -14.26
C GLY A 135 -17.84 -1.19 -13.92
N GLY A 136 -18.13 -0.36 -12.92
CA GLY A 136 -19.42 0.32 -12.83
C GLY A 136 -19.41 1.50 -13.79
N SER A 137 -19.74 1.24 -15.06
CA SER A 137 -20.43 2.21 -15.90
C SER A 137 -21.91 1.95 -15.70
N GLY A 138 -22.63 2.92 -15.14
CA GLY A 138 -24.06 2.83 -14.92
C GLY A 138 -24.49 3.65 -13.71
N GLU A 139 -24.27 4.96 -13.77
CA GLU A 139 -25.24 5.86 -13.16
C GLU A 139 -26.39 5.98 -14.16
N GLU A 140 -27.57 5.63 -13.67
CA GLU A 140 -28.86 5.85 -14.30
C GLU A 140 -29.06 7.34 -14.59
N GLU A 141 -29.56 7.67 -15.77
CA GLU A 141 -30.58 8.71 -15.82
C GLU A 141 -31.71 8.27 -16.76
N GLU A 142 -32.80 7.89 -16.11
CA GLU A 142 -34.12 7.62 -16.63
C GLU A 142 -34.71 8.92 -17.25
N GLU A 143 -34.34 9.25 -18.49
CA GLU A 143 -35.01 10.34 -19.21
C GLU A 143 -36.30 9.83 -19.89
N LYS A 144 -37.35 9.86 -19.07
CA LYS A 144 -38.75 10.18 -19.39
C LYS A 144 -39.18 10.11 -20.86
N LYS A 145 -40.04 9.13 -21.11
CA LYS A 145 -41.19 9.17 -22.03
C LYS A 145 -41.63 10.59 -22.39
N LYS A 146 -41.50 10.95 -23.67
CA LYS A 146 -42.46 11.77 -24.43
C LYS A 146 -42.23 11.54 -25.92
N LYS A 147 -43.01 10.64 -26.52
CA LYS A 147 -43.24 10.65 -27.97
C LYS A 147 -44.33 11.69 -28.24
N PRO A 148 -44.11 12.73 -29.04
CA PRO A 148 -45.20 13.43 -29.69
C PRO A 148 -45.53 12.72 -31.00
N ASP A 149 -46.80 12.35 -31.10
CA ASP A 149 -47.50 11.85 -32.29
C ASP A 149 -47.49 12.93 -33.39
N TRP A 150 -46.99 12.58 -34.57
CA TRP A 150 -47.04 13.44 -35.76
C TRP A 150 -47.29 12.61 -37.03
N TYR A 151 -48.29 11.74 -37.02
CA TYR A 151 -49.02 11.45 -38.26
C TYR A 151 -50.24 12.37 -38.33
N GLY A 152 -50.05 13.50 -39.01
CA GLY A 152 -51.08 14.41 -39.48
C GLY A 152 -50.65 14.97 -40.83
#